data_AF-A0A9P5WCU9-F1
#
_entry.id   AF-A0A9P5WCU9-F1
#
_cell.length_a   1.000
_cell.length_b   1.000
_cell.length_c   1.000
_cell.angle_alpha   90.00
_cell.angle_beta   90.00
_cell.angle_gamma   90.00
#
_symmetry.space_group_name_H-M   'P 1'
#
loop_
_entity.id
_entity.type
_entity.pdbx_description
1 polymer ?
#
loop_
_entity_poly.entity_id
_entity_poly.type
_entity_poly.pdbx_seq_one_letter_code
_entity_poly.pdbx_strand_id
1 'polypeptide(L)'
;MQPLKFTSKDTSALSRVLANDNYDLRRQMQDFASKDPIYIPRHDISLVAHRELAHQRLDRLAQQGFISVFDFEKDPLRIFAAHEMAGIIDQ
;
A
#
# COMPACT_ATOMS: atom_id res chain seq x y z
N MET A 1 -36.58 -5.63 -8.39
CA MET A 1 -35.23 -6.27 -8.38
C MET A 1 -34.84 -6.49 -6.93
N GLN A 2 -34.42 -7.70 -6.54
CA GLN A 2 -33.84 -7.90 -5.22
C GLN A 2 -32.46 -7.20 -5.14
N PRO A 3 -32.09 -6.58 -4.02
CA PRO A 3 -30.77 -5.98 -3.87
C PRO A 3 -29.71 -7.09 -3.81
N LEU A 4 -28.61 -6.90 -4.55
CA LEU A 4 -27.43 -7.74 -4.44
C LEU A 4 -26.91 -7.67 -3.00
N LYS A 5 -26.72 -8.83 -2.36
CA LYS A 5 -26.13 -8.94 -1.02
C LYS A 5 -24.71 -9.47 -1.17
N PHE A 6 -23.73 -8.66 -0.78
CA PHE A 6 -22.32 -9.05 -0.76
C PHE A 6 -21.89 -9.39 0.67
N THR A 7 -21.07 -10.42 0.81
CA THR A 7 -20.47 -10.87 2.08
C THR A 7 -18.99 -10.51 2.14
N SER A 8 -18.37 -10.67 3.32
CA SER A 8 -16.91 -10.50 3.48
C SER A 8 -16.08 -11.52 2.69
N LYS A 9 -16.67 -12.68 2.36
CA LYS A 9 -16.02 -13.66 1.47
C LYS A 9 -15.98 -13.14 0.04
N ASP A 10 -17.04 -12.48 -0.42
CA ASP A 10 -17.12 -11.92 -1.76
C ASP A 10 -16.12 -10.77 -1.94
N THR A 11 -15.98 -9.90 -0.94
CA THR A 11 -14.98 -8.83 -0.98
C THR A 11 -13.55 -9.37 -0.95
N SER A 12 -13.29 -10.42 -0.18
CA SER A 12 -11.98 -11.08 -0.16
C SER A 12 -11.66 -11.76 -1.50
N ALA A 13 -12.64 -12.41 -2.13
CA ALA A 13 -12.49 -13.00 -3.44
C ALA A 13 -12.23 -11.93 -4.51
N LEU A 14 -12.99 -10.83 -4.49
CA LEU A 14 -12.79 -9.71 -5.39
C LEU A 14 -11.41 -9.07 -5.20
N SER A 15 -10.99 -8.83 -3.96
CA SER A 15 -9.65 -8.31 -3.67
C SER A 15 -8.54 -9.19 -4.25
N ARG A 16 -8.72 -10.52 -4.23
CA ARG A 16 -7.76 -11.45 -4.84
C ARG A 16 -7.81 -11.47 -6.37
N VAL A 17 -8.95 -11.15 -6.97
CA VAL A 17 -9.04 -11.02 -8.43
C VAL A 17 -8.40 -9.70 -8.88
N LEU A 18 -8.56 -8.63 -8.09
CA LEU A 18 -8.00 -7.31 -8.38
C LEU A 18 -6.49 -7.24 -8.10
N ALA A 19 -6.05 -7.78 -6.96
CA ALA A 19 -4.64 -7.90 -6.64
C ALA A 19 -4.13 -9.21 -7.26
N ASN A 20 -3.34 -9.14 -8.32
CA ASN A 20 -2.87 -10.36 -9.01
C ASN A 20 -1.93 -11.25 -8.17
N ASP A 21 -1.25 -10.66 -7.18
CA ASP A 21 -0.14 -11.26 -6.46
C ASP A 21 0.04 -10.67 -5.05
N ASN A 22 0.99 -11.21 -4.27
CA ASN A 22 1.50 -10.61 -3.03
C ASN A 22 0.42 -10.17 -2.02
N TYR A 23 -0.68 -10.92 -1.93
CA TYR A 23 -1.87 -10.58 -1.14
C TYR A 23 -1.57 -10.20 0.31
N ASP A 24 -0.68 -10.95 0.96
CA ASP A 24 -0.34 -10.73 2.37
C ASP A 24 0.48 -9.47 2.56
N LEU A 25 1.49 -9.21 1.71
CA LEU A 25 2.25 -7.97 1.73
C LEU A 25 1.34 -6.76 1.49
N ARG A 26 0.47 -6.83 0.47
CA ARG A 26 -0.47 -5.75 0.15
C ARG A 26 -1.41 -5.46 1.31
N ARG A 27 -1.89 -6.49 2.00
CA ARG A 27 -2.72 -6.34 3.21
C ARG A 27 -1.94 -5.74 4.37
N GLN A 28 -0.71 -6.20 4.60
CA GLN A 28 0.16 -5.66 5.65
C GLN A 28 0.44 -4.17 5.44
N MET A 29 0.74 -3.74 4.21
CA MET A 29 0.97 -2.34 3.89
C MET A 29 -0.30 -1.49 4.06
N GLN A 30 -1.47 -1.99 3.65
CA GLN A 30 -2.75 -1.32 3.90
C GLN A 30 -3.02 -1.15 5.40
N ASP A 31 -2.88 -2.22 6.16
CA ASP A 31 -3.09 -2.21 7.61
C ASP A 31 -2.11 -1.25 8.31
N PHE A 32 -0.84 -1.29 7.92
CA PHE A 32 0.19 -0.37 8.40
C PHE A 32 -0.17 1.09 8.12
N ALA A 33 -0.49 1.44 6.87
CA ALA A 33 -0.83 2.80 6.48
C ALA A 33 -2.12 3.29 7.17
N SER A 34 -3.11 2.41 7.36
CA SER A 34 -4.37 2.76 8.02
C SER A 34 -4.22 3.14 9.50
N LYS A 35 -3.10 2.75 10.12
CA LYS A 35 -2.83 2.97 11.55
C LYS A 35 -1.91 4.15 11.82
N ASP A 36 -1.12 4.59 10.84
CA ASP A 36 -0.19 5.72 11.00
C ASP A 36 -0.78 7.02 10.40
N PRO A 37 -1.04 8.05 11.22
CA PRO A 37 -1.59 9.33 10.77
C PRO A 37 -0.78 10.06 9.70
N ILE A 38 0.50 9.69 9.48
CA ILE A 38 1.30 10.30 8.42
C ILE A 38 0.75 10.01 7.02
N TYR A 39 0.00 8.92 6.84
CA TYR A 39 -0.59 8.53 5.54
C TYR A 39 -1.97 9.15 5.30
N ILE A 40 -2.47 9.99 6.21
CA ILE A 40 -3.68 10.76 5.95
C ILE A 40 -3.38 11.76 4.82
N PRO A 41 -4.14 11.76 3.70
CA PRO A 41 -3.88 12.64 2.56
C PRO A 41 -3.93 14.13 2.92
N ARG A 42 -3.03 14.92 2.35
CA ARG A 42 -2.95 16.37 2.55
C ARG A 42 -2.78 17.08 1.21
N HIS A 43 -3.88 17.58 0.67
CA HIS A 43 -3.89 18.15 -0.68
C HIS A 43 -3.35 19.59 -0.78
N ASP A 44 -3.40 20.36 0.31
CA ASP A 44 -2.92 21.75 0.36
C ASP A 44 -1.66 21.86 1.22
N ILE A 45 -0.51 21.52 0.64
CA ILE A 45 0.81 21.61 1.28
C ILE A 45 1.84 22.20 0.32
N SER A 46 2.82 22.92 0.86
CA SER A 46 3.93 23.45 0.04
C SER A 46 4.81 22.32 -0.50
N LEU A 47 5.52 22.58 -1.60
CA LEU A 47 6.45 21.61 -2.20
C LEU A 47 7.54 21.14 -1.21
N VAL A 48 8.05 22.06 -0.38
CA VAL A 48 9.07 21.74 0.63
C VAL A 48 8.50 20.79 1.69
N ALA A 49 7.27 21.05 2.18
CA ALA A 49 6.60 20.18 3.12
C ALA A 49 6.27 18.82 2.50
N HIS A 50 5.87 18.79 1.22
CA HIS A 50 5.60 17.56 0.49
C HIS A 50 6.85 16.69 0.38
N ARG A 51 8.01 17.27 0.01
CA ARG A 51 9.29 16.55 -0.07
C ARG A 51 9.68 15.91 1.27
N GLU A 52 9.53 16.66 2.35
CA GLU A 52 9.85 16.18 3.70
C GLU A 52 8.89 15.06 4.14
N LEU A 53 7.60 15.22 3.88
CA LEU A 53 6.58 14.21 4.16
C LEU A 53 6.85 12.90 3.38
N ALA A 54 7.15 13.00 2.09
CA ALA A 54 7.49 11.86 1.24
C ALA A 54 8.73 11.11 1.76
N HIS A 55 9.77 11.82 2.19
CA HIS A 55 10.95 11.22 2.81
C HIS A 55 10.60 10.45 4.09
N GLN A 56 9.80 11.06 4.97
CA GLN A 56 9.36 10.43 6.23
C GLN A 56 8.46 9.20 6.01
N ARG A 57 7.62 9.21 4.97
CA ARG A 57 6.80 8.05 4.57
C ARG A 57 7.68 6.94 4.00
N LEU A 58 8.65 7.27 3.15
CA LEU A 58 9.59 6.31 2.57
C LEU A 58 10.46 5.64 3.65
N ASP A 59 11.01 6.42 4.59
CA ASP A 59 11.82 5.89 5.70
C ASP A 59 11.03 4.90 6.56
N ARG A 60 9.76 5.19 6.87
CA ARG A 60 8.86 4.24 7.56
C ARG A 60 8.68 2.94 6.80
N LEU A 61 8.40 3.00 5.50
CA LEU A 61 8.23 1.79 4.67
C LEU A 61 9.52 0.96 4.61
N ALA A 62 10.67 1.62 4.53
CA ALA A 62 11.97 0.96 4.55
C ALA A 62 12.25 0.28 5.90
N GLN A 63 11.95 0.95 7.02
CA GLN A 63 12.14 0.40 8.37
C GLN A 63 11.22 -0.81 8.66
N GLN A 64 10.03 -0.87 8.05
CA GLN A 64 9.15 -2.04 8.13
C GLN A 64 9.61 -3.22 7.26
N GLY A 65 10.62 -3.03 6.39
CA GLY A 65 11.11 -4.09 5.49
C GLY A 65 10.15 -4.43 4.35
N PHE A 66 9.25 -3.51 3.98
CA PHE A 66 8.34 -3.72 2.84
C PHE A 66 9.06 -3.64 1.49
N ILE A 67 10.18 -2.93 1.42
CA ILE A 67 10.94 -2.65 0.18
C ILE A 67 12.38 -3.12 0.37
N SER A 68 12.88 -3.93 -0.58
CA SER A 68 14.27 -4.34 -0.65
C SER A 68 14.75 -4.34 -2.09
N VAL A 69 15.95 -3.82 -2.35
CA VAL A 69 16.57 -3.87 -3.70
C VAL A 69 16.93 -5.29 -4.11
N PHE A 70 17.11 -6.20 -3.16
CA PHE A 70 17.39 -7.61 -3.45
C PHE A 70 16.15 -8.37 -3.95
N ASP A 71 14.96 -7.80 -3.79
CA ASP A 71 13.72 -8.42 -4.27
C ASP A 71 13.69 -8.45 -5.81
N PHE A 72 14.37 -7.53 -6.50
CA PHE A 72 14.52 -7.62 -7.97
C PHE A 72 15.17 -8.93 -8.44
N GLU A 73 15.99 -9.57 -7.60
CA GLU A 73 16.62 -10.86 -7.90
C GLU A 73 15.81 -12.02 -7.30
N LYS A 74 15.36 -11.88 -6.05
CA LYS A 74 14.82 -12.99 -5.24
C LYS A 74 13.30 -13.15 -5.35
N ASP A 75 12.56 -12.05 -5.47
CA ASP A 75 11.11 -12.03 -5.59
C ASP A 75 10.65 -10.73 -6.30
N PRO A 76 10.74 -10.66 -7.64
CA PRO A 76 10.47 -9.42 -8.37
C PRO A 76 9.03 -8.94 -8.21
N LEU A 77 8.09 -9.86 -8.00
CA LEU A 77 6.68 -9.51 -7.81
C LEU A 77 6.47 -8.78 -6.48
N ARG A 78 7.20 -9.16 -5.43
CA ARG A 78 7.15 -8.47 -4.14
C ARG A 78 7.49 -7.00 -4.24
N ILE A 79 8.58 -6.66 -4.94
CA ILE A 79 9.00 -5.25 -5.07
C ILE A 79 7.99 -4.44 -5.89
N PHE A 80 7.38 -5.02 -6.93
CA PHE A 80 6.33 -4.34 -7.70
C PHE A 80 5.06 -4.12 -6.89
N ALA A 81 4.61 -5.13 -6.13
CA ALA A 81 3.48 -4.98 -5.22
C ALA A 81 3.74 -3.91 -4.16
N ALA A 82 4.96 -3.85 -3.60
CA ALA A 82 5.33 -2.81 -2.64
C ALA A 82 5.30 -1.41 -3.26
N HIS A 83 5.82 -1.22 -4.48
CA HIS A 83 5.79 0.06 -5.18
C HIS A 83 4.37 0.52 -5.50
N GLU A 84 3.52 -0.39 -6.00
CA GLU A 84 2.13 -0.08 -6.28
C GLU A 84 1.40 0.35 -5.00
N MET A 85 1.57 -0.40 -3.92
CA MET A 85 0.96 -0.06 -2.64
C MET A 85 1.48 1.26 -2.07
N ALA A 86 2.78 1.54 -2.18
CA ALA A 86 3.36 2.81 -1.77
C ALA A 86 2.72 3.99 -2.53
N GLY A 87 2.51 3.86 -3.84
CA GLY A 87 1.83 4.88 -4.64
C GLY A 87 0.34 5.05 -4.29
N ILE A 88 -0.34 4.00 -3.84
CA ILE A 88 -1.75 4.07 -3.41
C ILE A 88 -1.89 4.82 -2.08
N ILE A 89 -1.00 4.56 -1.12
CA ILE A 89 -1.09 5.11 0.24
C ILE A 89 -0.44 6.50 0.38
N ASP A 90 0.47 6.87 -0.53
CA ASP A 90 1.17 8.16 -0.55
C ASP A 90 0.42 9.18 -1.43
N GLN A 91 -0.76 9.61 -0.96
CA GLN A 91 -1.59 10.66 -1.59
C GLN A 91 -1.59 11.98 -0.80
#